data_AF-K5WFI1-F1
#
_entry.id   AF-K5WFI1-F1
#
_cell.length_a   1.000
_cell.length_b   1.000
_cell.length_c   1.000
_cell.angle_alpha   90.00
_cell.angle_beta   90.00
_cell.angle_gamma   90.00
#
_symmetry.space_group_name_H-M   'P 1'
#
loop_
_entity.id
_entity.type
_entity.pdbx_description
1 polymer ?
#
loop_
_entity_poly.entity_id
_entity_poly.type
_entity_poly.pdbx_seq_one_letter_code
_entity_poly.pdbx_strand_id
1 'polypeptide(L)' 'IMWWREHETTYPRLSQVARDHLCIPASSVDVERIFSKARIVLSDLCNRLAVQTVRSLICVGEWIK' A
#
# COMPACT_ATOMS: atom_id res chain seq x y z
N ILE A 1 8.88 3.71 12.18
CA ILE A 1 8.94 2.24 12.42
C ILE A 1 10.32 1.78 12.89
N MET A 2 11.44 2.19 12.28
CA MET A 2 12.79 1.73 12.67
C MET A 2 13.09 1.86 14.17
N TRP A 3 12.73 2.99 14.78
CA TRP A 3 12.91 3.20 16.22
C TRP A 3 12.25 2.11 17.09
N TRP A 4 11.00 1.74 16.78
CA TRP A 4 10.27 0.68 17.50
C TRP A 4 10.85 -0.71 17.25
N ARG A 5 11.53 -0.92 16.12
CA ARG A 5 12.25 -2.16 15.81
C ARG A 5 13.54 -2.28 16.64
N GLU A 6 14.26 -1.18 16.80
CA GLU A 6 15.49 -1.13 17.61
C GLU A 6 15.21 -1.31 19.11
N HIS A 7 14.04 -0.87 19.58
CA HIS A 7 13.65 -0.92 20.99
C HIS A 7 12.67 -2.06 21.32
N GLU A 8 12.51 -3.04 20.43
CA GLU A 8 11.59 -4.15 20.62
C GLU A 8 11.95 -5.00 21.86
N THR A 9 13.24 -5.18 22.15
CA THR A 9 13.71 -5.93 23.32
C THR A 9 13.39 -5.21 24.64
N THR A 10 13.51 -3.89 24.66
CA THR A 10 13.19 -3.07 25.85
C THR A 10 11.69 -2.94 26.06
N TYR A 11 10.91 -2.88 24.98
CA TYR A 11 9.47 -2.66 25.01
C TYR A 11 8.71 -3.65 24.10
N PRO A 12 8.66 -4.95 24.43
CA PRO A 12 8.14 -5.98 23.52
C PRO A 12 6.66 -5.79 23.18
N ARG A 13 5.82 -5.50 24.17
CA ARG A 13 4.37 -5.29 23.93
C ARG A 13 4.07 -3.94 23.28
N LEU A 14 4.74 -2.88 23.73
CA LEU A 14 4.49 -1.52 23.22
C LEU A 14 4.99 -1.35 21.80
N SER A 15 6.16 -1.93 21.47
CA SER A 15 6.68 -1.92 20.10
C SER A 15 5.78 -2.68 19.12
N GLN A 16 5.09 -3.72 19.57
CA GLN A 16 4.09 -4.42 18.76
C GLN A 16 2.89 -3.52 18.48
N VAL A 17 2.25 -2.97 19.52
CA VAL A 17 1.10 -2.05 19.37
C VAL A 17 1.46 -0.83 18.52
N ALA A 18 2.64 -0.26 18.72
CA ALA A 18 3.10 0.88 17.95
C ALA A 18 3.31 0.54 16.47
N ARG A 19 3.82 -0.66 16.15
CA ARG A 19 3.94 -1.10 14.74
C ARG A 19 2.57 -1.33 14.10
N ASP A 20 1.62 -1.90 14.84
CA ASP A 20 0.27 -2.16 14.36
C ASP A 20 -0.52 -0.86 14.11
N HIS A 21 -0.27 0.20 14.89
CA HIS A 21 -0.93 1.50 14.68
C HIS A 21 -0.22 2.38 13.65
N LEU A 22 1.12 2.38 13.65
CA LEU A 22 1.90 3.24 12.74
C LEU A 22 1.97 2.70 11.30
N CYS A 23 1.51 1.48 11.05
CA CYS A 23 1.37 0.97 9.68
C CYS A 23 0.14 1.53 8.96
N ILE A 24 -0.81 2.12 9.71
CA ILE A 24 -2.01 2.73 9.16
C ILE A 24 -1.59 4.08 8.54
N PRO A 25 -1.85 4.29 7.23
CA PRO A 25 -1.53 5.56 6.60
C PRO A 25 -2.39 6.67 7.22
N ALA A 26 -1.77 7.83 7.46
CA ALA A 26 -2.46 8.97 8.06
C ALA A 26 -3.50 9.62 7.13
N SER A 27 -3.48 9.30 5.83
CA SER A 27 -4.38 9.87 4.83
C SER A 27 -4.64 8.90 3.68
N SER A 28 -5.64 9.19 2.85
CA SER A 28 -5.95 8.46 1.61
C SER A 28 -4.98 8.74 0.46
N VAL A 29 -4.00 9.63 0.64
CA VAL A 29 -3.13 10.13 -0.45
C VAL A 29 -2.40 9.00 -1.18
N ASP A 30 -1.90 8.00 -0.46
CA ASP A 30 -1.22 6.86 -1.08
C ASP A 30 -2.17 6.04 -1.96
N VAL A 31 -3.40 5.83 -1.48
CA VAL A 31 -4.45 5.12 -2.20
C VAL A 31 -4.90 5.93 -3.43
N GLU A 32 -5.10 7.24 -3.28
CA GLU A 32 -5.44 8.14 -4.39
C GLU A 32 -4.35 8.20 -5.45
N ARG A 33 -3.07 8.13 -5.06
CA ARG A 33 -1.94 8.06 -5.98
C ARG A 33 -1.96 6.75 -6.78
N ILE A 34 -2.27 5.62 -6.13
CA ILE A 34 -2.45 4.33 -6.81
C ILE A 34 -3.62 4.42 -7.80
N PHE A 35 -4.76 5.00 -7.39
CA PHE A 35 -5.91 5.17 -8.28
C PHE A 35 -5.66 6.13 -9.45
N SER A 36 -4.89 7.19 -9.23
CA SER A 36 -4.50 8.12 -10.30
C SER A 36 -3.64 7.42 -11.36
N LYS A 37 -2.68 6.58 -10.94
CA LYS A 37 -1.90 5.72 -11.85
C LYS A 37 -2.75 4.66 -12.52
N ALA A 38 -3.64 4.02 -11.76
CA ALA A 38 -4.59 3.04 -12.28
C ALA A 38 -5.50 3.65 -13.35
N ARG A 39 -5.89 4.92 -13.23
CA ARG A 39 -6.71 5.62 -14.22
C ARG A 39 -6.05 5.64 -15.60
N ILE A 40 -4.72 5.79 -15.67
CA ILE A 40 -3.95 5.72 -16.93
C ILE A 40 -4.05 4.31 -17.52
N VAL A 41 -3.89 3.28 -16.68
CA VAL A 41 -4.06 1.88 -17.11
C VAL A 41 -5.48 1.65 -17.63
N LEU A 42 -6.49 2.17 -16.93
CA LEU A 42 -7.91 2.08 -17.28
C LEU A 42 -8.26 2.83 -18.57
N SER A 43 -7.72 4.02 -18.81
CA SER A 43 -8.05 4.86 -19.96
C SER A 43 -7.26 4.50 -21.22
N ASP A 44 -5.95 4.28 -21.11
CA ASP A 44 -5.06 4.14 -22.27
C ASP A 44 -4.84 2.68 -22.70
N LEU A 45 -4.81 1.73 -21.74
CA LEU A 45 -4.57 0.30 -22.05
C LEU A 45 -5.84 -0.56 -22.04
N CYS A 46 -6.90 -0.14 -21.35
CA CYS A 46 -8.01 -1.03 -20.99
C CYS A 46 -9.35 -0.78 -21.71
N ASN A 47 -9.40 -0.16 -22.88
CA ASN A 47 -10.64 -0.12 -23.68
C ASN A 47 -11.21 -1.52 -24.02
N ARG A 48 -10.46 -2.61 -23.75
CA ARG A 48 -10.86 -4.01 -23.95
C ARG A 48 -10.55 -4.97 -22.79
N LEU A 49 -10.04 -4.49 -21.66
CA LEU A 49 -9.59 -5.37 -20.56
C LEU A 49 -10.70 -5.56 -19.52
N ALA A 50 -10.84 -6.78 -19.02
CA ALA A 50 -11.76 -7.09 -17.93
C ALA A 50 -11.28 -6.42 -16.63
N VAL A 51 -12.23 -5.96 -15.81
CA VAL A 51 -11.98 -5.29 -14.51
C VAL A 51 -11.06 -6.12 -13.60
N GLN A 52 -11.17 -7.45 -13.64
CA GLN A 52 -10.33 -8.34 -12.86
C GLN A 52 -8.85 -8.27 -13.28
N THR A 53 -8.59 -8.19 -14.59
CA THR A 53 -7.23 -8.06 -15.12
C THR A 53 -6.60 -6.74 -14.71
N VAL A 54 -7.37 -5.65 -14.77
CA VAL A 54 -6.93 -4.32 -14.31
C VAL A 54 -6.54 -4.35 -12.84
N ARG A 55 -7.39 -4.93 -11.98
CA ARG A 55 -7.11 -5.07 -10.55
C ARG A 55 -5.81 -5.85 -10.31
N SER A 56 -5.62 -6.98 -10.99
CA SER A 56 -4.41 -7.78 -10.86
C SER A 56 -3.16 -7.00 -11.29
N LEU A 57 -3.22 -6.25 -12.38
CA LEU A 57 -2.11 -5.42 -12.85
C LEU A 57 -1.72 -4.33 -11.82
N ILE A 58 -2.71 -3.66 -11.22
CA ILE A 58 -2.46 -2.65 -10.19
C ILE A 58 -1.84 -3.29 -8.94
N CYS A 59 -2.39 -4.42 -8.46
CA CYS A 59 -1.87 -5.12 -7.30
C CYS A 59 -0.43 -5.58 -7.51
N VAL A 60 -0.14 -6.23 -8.64
CA VAL A 60 1.20 -6.71 -8.98
C VAL A 60 2.19 -5.54 -9.11
N GLY A 61 1.78 -4.44 -9.74
CA GLY A 61 2.61 -3.25 -9.88
C GLY A 61 2.95 -2.55 -8.56
N GLU A 62 2.07 -2.60 -7.57
CA GLU A 62 2.34 -2.06 -6.23
C GLU A 62 3.11 -3.05 -5.33
N TRP A 63 2.93 -4.37 -5.50
CA TRP A 63 3.64 -5.38 -4.69
C TRP A 63 5.08 -5.65 -5.13
N ILE A 64 5.44 -5.39 -6.38
CA ILE A 64 6.81 -5.61 -6.90
C ILE A 64 7.76 -4.44 -6.53
N LYS A 65 7.25 -3.32 -6.04
CA LYS A 65 8.08 -2.21 -5.53
C LYS A 65 8.76 -2.56 -4.21
#